data_AF-A0A1H3WLC6-F1
#
_entry.id   AF-A0A1H3WLC6-F1
#
_cell.length_a   1.000
_cell.length_b   1.000
_cell.length_c   1.000
_cell.angle_alpha   90.00
_cell.angle_beta   90.00
_cell.angle_gamma   90.00
#
_symmetry.space_group_name_H-M   'P 1'
#
loop_
_entity.id
_entity.type
_entity.pdbx_description
1 polymer ?
#
loop_
_entity_poly.entity_id
_entity_poly.type
_entity_poly.pdbx_seq_one_letter_code
_entity_poly.pdbx_strand_id
1 'polypeptide(L)'
;MMSNAVFEIVRLLVMLCAALVAAFVIPWIRARMSKDTLETVEEWVEAAVLMAQQTMWDKDGADRKKFVLDYISRFCNGHGISLTAEQVDILIESAVKEMKLGGREKA
;
A
#
# COMPACT_ATOMS: atom_id res chain seq x y z
N MET A 1 11.60 -50.22 -19.63
CA MET A 1 10.62 -49.87 -18.58
C MET A 1 11.34 -48.97 -17.59
N MET A 2 10.94 -47.71 -17.46
CA MET A 2 11.48 -46.89 -16.36
C MET A 2 11.07 -47.57 -15.06
N SER A 3 12.02 -47.77 -14.14
CA SER A 3 11.69 -48.34 -12.84
C SER A 3 10.72 -47.40 -12.12
N ASN A 4 9.66 -47.94 -11.53
CA ASN A 4 8.65 -47.16 -10.80
C ASN A 4 9.29 -46.21 -9.76
N ALA A 5 10.44 -46.61 -9.19
CA ALA A 5 11.24 -45.79 -8.29
C ALA A 5 11.75 -44.48 -8.92
N VAL A 6 12.23 -44.49 -10.16
CA VAL A 6 12.69 -43.28 -10.86
C VAL A 6 11.52 -42.34 -11.13
N PHE A 7 10.35 -42.87 -11.49
CA PHE A 7 9.14 -42.08 -11.69
C PHE A 7 8.65 -41.42 -10.39
N GLU A 8 8.65 -42.16 -9.28
CA GLU A 8 8.33 -41.64 -7.94
C GLU A 8 9.27 -40.51 -7.52
N ILE A 9 10.59 -40.66 -7.71
CA ILE A 9 11.58 -39.63 -7.38
C ILE A 9 11.36 -38.36 -8.19
N VAL A 10 11.11 -38.49 -9.50
CA VAL A 10 10.81 -37.33 -10.35
C VAL A 10 9.51 -36.65 -9.93
N ARG A 11 8.48 -37.43 -9.60
CA ARG A 11 7.21 -36.89 -9.10
C ARG A 11 7.39 -36.09 -7.80
N LEU A 12 8.17 -36.62 -6.87
CA LEU A 12 8.49 -35.92 -5.61
C LEU A 12 9.28 -34.64 -5.85
N LEU A 13 10.23 -34.66 -6.78
CA LEU A 13 10.97 -33.46 -7.18
C LEU A 13 10.07 -32.38 -7.77
N VAL A 14 9.14 -32.76 -8.66
CA VAL A 14 8.18 -31.80 -9.24
C VAL A 14 7.25 -31.22 -8.17
N MET A 15 6.75 -32.06 -7.26
CA MET A 15 5.93 -31.59 -6.13
C MET A 15 6.71 -30.65 -5.21
N LEU A 16 7.97 -30.95 -4.92
CA LEU A 16 8.83 -30.09 -4.11
C LEU A 16 9.06 -28.75 -4.81
N CYS A 17 9.37 -28.75 -6.10
CA CYS A 17 9.53 -27.53 -6.89
C CYS A 17 8.24 -26.69 -6.91
N ALA A 18 7.08 -27.31 -7.11
CA ALA A 18 5.80 -26.61 -7.07
C ALA A 18 5.51 -26.01 -5.68
N ALA A 19 5.81 -26.75 -4.62
CA ALA A 19 5.68 -26.26 -3.24
C ALA A 19 6.61 -25.07 -2.96
N LEU A 20 7.86 -25.11 -3.45
CA LEU A 20 8.79 -24.00 -3.32
C LEU A 20 8.32 -22.76 -4.09
N VAL A 21 7.82 -22.91 -5.32
CA VAL A 21 7.27 -21.79 -6.09
C VAL A 21 6.06 -21.18 -5.36
N ALA A 22 5.16 -22.02 -4.86
CA ALA A 22 3.99 -21.54 -4.12
C ALA A 22 4.37 -20.85 -2.80
N ALA A 23 5.39 -21.35 -2.09
CA ALA A 23 5.82 -20.81 -0.80
C ALA A 23 6.70 -19.56 -0.91
N PHE A 24 7.44 -19.37 -2.00
CA PHE A 24 8.40 -18.28 -2.13
C PHE A 24 8.04 -17.27 -3.23
N VAL A 25 7.70 -17.74 -4.43
CA VAL A 25 7.46 -16.86 -5.58
C VAL A 25 6.13 -16.13 -5.45
N ILE A 26 5.05 -16.83 -5.07
CA ILE A 26 3.72 -16.22 -4.92
C ILE A 26 3.74 -15.13 -3.83
N PRO A 27 4.28 -15.36 -2.61
CA PRO A 27 4.35 -14.30 -1.60
C PRO A 27 5.26 -13.14 -2.03
N TRP A 28 6.36 -13.41 -2.74
CA TRP A 28 7.26 -12.37 -3.22
C TRP A 28 6.59 -11.43 -4.22
N ILE A 29 5.85 -11.96 -5.20
CA ILE A 29 5.09 -11.16 -6.17
C ILE A 29 4.03 -10.31 -5.45
N ARG A 30 3.28 -10.91 -4.52
CA ARG A 30 2.27 -10.18 -3.72
C ARG A 30 2.90 -9.06 -2.89
N ALA A 31 4.06 -9.30 -2.29
CA ALA A 31 4.77 -8.29 -1.51
C ALA A 31 5.22 -7.11 -2.37
N ARG A 32 5.65 -7.35 -3.63
CA ARG A 32 6.01 -6.27 -4.55
C ARG A 32 4.79 -5.43 -4.94
N MET A 33 3.69 -6.08 -5.33
CA MET A 33 2.45 -5.38 -5.68
C MET A 33 1.88 -4.56 -4.52
N SER A 34 2.01 -5.05 -3.29
CA SER A 34 1.60 -4.33 -2.08
C SER A 34 2.39 -3.04 -1.89
N LYS A 35 3.71 -3.05 -2.16
CA LYS A 35 4.55 -1.84 -2.11
C LYS A 35 4.11 -0.80 -3.13
N ASP A 36 3.94 -1.21 -4.38
CA ASP A 36 3.51 -0.30 -5.45
C ASP A 36 2.10 0.27 -5.16
N THR A 37 1.22 -0.52 -4.54
CA THR A 37 -0.11 -0.06 -4.08
C THR A 37 0.00 0.95 -2.94
N LEU A 38 0.90 0.74 -1.98
CA LEU A 38 1.11 1.68 -0.87
C LEU A 38 1.69 3.02 -1.35
N GLU A 39 2.65 3.00 -2.27
CA GLU A 39 3.21 4.20 -2.90
C GLU A 39 2.11 5.00 -3.63
N THR A 40 1.25 4.31 -4.38
CA THR A 40 0.10 4.95 -5.04
C THR A 40 -0.87 5.60 -4.03
N VAL A 41 -1.11 4.94 -2.89
CA VAL A 41 -1.96 5.50 -1.84
C VAL A 41 -1.30 6.71 -1.19
N GLU A 42 0.01 6.68 -0.96
CA GLU A 42 0.78 7.80 -0.42
C GLU A 42 0.64 9.04 -1.31
N GLU A 43 0.79 8.89 -2.63
CA GLU A 43 0.55 9.96 -3.61
C GLU A 43 -0.88 10.54 -3.51
N TRP A 44 -1.90 9.68 -3.35
CA TRP A 44 -3.28 10.14 -3.18
C TRP A 44 -3.51 10.88 -1.88
N VAL A 45 -2.90 10.41 -0.78
CA VAL A 45 -2.97 11.06 0.53
C VAL A 45 -2.32 12.44 0.46
N GLU A 46 -1.13 12.55 -0.14
CA GLU A 46 -0.46 13.83 -0.36
C GLU A 46 -1.31 14.80 -1.17
N ALA A 47 -1.86 14.34 -2.30
CA ALA A 47 -2.73 15.15 -3.14
C ALA A 47 -3.99 15.61 -2.37
N ALA A 48 -4.58 14.73 -1.56
CA ALA A 48 -5.75 15.06 -0.75
C ALA A 48 -5.42 16.06 0.37
N VAL A 49 -4.26 15.94 1.02
CA VAL A 49 -3.78 16.89 2.03
C VAL A 49 -3.55 18.26 1.41
N LEU A 50 -2.89 18.33 0.24
CA LEU A 50 -2.67 19.58 -0.49
C LEU A 50 -3.99 20.23 -0.92
N MET A 51 -4.93 19.44 -1.45
CA MET A 51 -6.27 19.89 -1.81
C MET A 51 -7.01 20.45 -0.61
N ALA A 52 -6.99 19.75 0.54
CA ALA A 52 -7.64 20.23 1.76
C ALA A 52 -6.97 21.51 2.29
N GLN A 53 -5.65 21.63 2.20
CA GLN A 53 -4.92 22.83 2.60
C GLN A 53 -5.27 24.05 1.71
N GLN A 54 -5.47 23.85 0.41
CA GLN A 54 -5.77 24.92 -0.54
C GLN A 54 -7.25 25.33 -0.54
N THR A 55 -8.17 24.37 -0.47
CA THR A 55 -9.61 24.61 -0.64
C THR A 55 -10.34 24.87 0.69
N MET A 56 -9.83 24.33 1.80
CA MET A 56 -10.43 24.47 3.14
C MET A 56 -9.54 25.32 4.05
N TRP A 57 -8.94 26.37 3.50
CA TRP A 57 -7.99 27.26 4.20
C TRP A 57 -8.62 27.99 5.40
N ASP A 58 -9.95 28.11 5.41
CA ASP A 58 -10.77 28.72 6.45
C ASP A 58 -11.06 27.76 7.62
N LYS A 59 -10.79 26.46 7.46
CA LYS A 59 -11.03 25.44 8.49
C LYS A 59 -9.78 25.09 9.29
N ASP A 60 -10.00 24.66 10.53
CA ASP A 60 -8.91 24.19 11.38
C ASP A 60 -8.26 22.90 10.83
N GLY A 61 -7.02 22.64 11.26
CA GLY A 61 -6.26 21.46 10.87
C GLY A 61 -6.98 20.15 11.23
N ALA A 62 -7.68 20.09 12.36
CA ALA A 62 -8.43 18.91 12.77
C ALA A 62 -9.59 18.58 11.80
N ASP A 63 -10.33 19.60 11.35
CA ASP A 63 -11.44 19.42 10.41
C ASP A 63 -10.94 19.00 9.02
N ARG A 64 -9.82 19.56 8.58
CA ARG A 64 -9.16 19.16 7.33
C ARG A 64 -8.67 17.73 7.39
N LYS A 65 -8.01 17.35 8.49
CA LYS A 65 -7.55 15.98 8.72
C LYS A 65 -8.71 14.98 8.67
N LYS A 66 -9.83 15.29 9.34
CA LYS A 66 -11.02 14.45 9.33
C LYS A 66 -11.62 14.29 7.94
N PHE A 67 -11.64 15.36 7.14
CA PHE A 67 -12.07 15.30 5.74
C PHE A 67 -11.17 14.38 4.91
N VAL A 68 -9.85 14.55 4.99
CA VAL A 68 -8.90 13.73 4.25
C VAL A 68 -9.01 12.25 4.65
N LEU A 69 -9.17 11.97 5.95
CA LEU A 69 -9.33 10.61 6.47
C LEU A 69 -10.59 9.93 5.91
N ASP A 70 -11.75 10.60 5.93
CA ASP A 70 -12.98 10.05 5.35
C ASP A 70 -12.87 9.88 3.83
N TYR A 71 -12.28 10.86 3.15
CA TYR A 71 -12.07 10.82 1.70
C TYR A 71 -11.20 9.63 1.28
N ILE A 72 -10.01 9.48 1.87
CA ILE A 72 -9.07 8.40 1.54
C ILE A 72 -9.66 7.05 1.94
N SER A 73 -10.33 6.95 3.10
CA SER A 73 -10.98 5.70 3.51
C SER A 73 -12.03 5.26 2.50
N ARG A 74 -12.87 6.17 1.99
CA ARG A 74 -13.87 5.85 0.95
C ARG A 74 -13.22 5.53 -0.38
N PHE A 75 -12.21 6.30 -0.77
CA PHE A 75 -11.51 6.14 -2.03
C PHE A 75 -10.78 4.79 -2.10
N CYS A 76 -9.98 4.46 -1.09
CA CYS A 76 -9.28 3.18 -0.99
C CYS A 76 -10.28 2.00 -0.98
N ASN A 77 -11.36 2.08 -0.20
CA ASN A 77 -12.39 1.04 -0.20
C ASN A 77 -13.05 0.86 -1.57
N GLY A 78 -13.32 1.96 -2.31
CA GLY A 78 -13.85 1.90 -3.67
C GLY A 78 -12.89 1.26 -4.69
N HIS A 79 -11.59 1.36 -4.44
CA HIS A 79 -10.53 0.74 -5.24
C HIS A 79 -10.13 -0.67 -4.76
N GLY A 80 -10.82 -1.24 -3.76
CA GLY A 80 -10.53 -2.56 -3.21
C GLY A 80 -9.28 -2.62 -2.32
N ILE A 81 -8.79 -1.47 -1.86
CA ILE A 81 -7.64 -1.33 -0.96
C ILE A 81 -8.17 -1.16 0.46
N SER A 82 -7.90 -2.13 1.32
CA SER A 82 -8.30 -2.09 2.73
C SER A 82 -7.16 -1.54 3.59
N LEU A 83 -7.34 -0.34 4.13
CA LEU A 83 -6.43 0.28 5.10
C LEU A 83 -7.15 0.52 6.42
N THR A 84 -6.43 0.38 7.53
CA THR A 84 -6.98 0.74 8.85
C THR A 84 -7.00 2.26 9.00
N ALA A 85 -7.91 2.77 9.84
CA ALA A 85 -7.97 4.20 10.12
C ALA A 85 -6.63 4.74 10.65
N GLU A 86 -5.91 3.95 11.43
CA GLU A 86 -4.58 4.28 11.95
C GLU A 86 -3.52 4.37 10.84
N GLN A 87 -3.55 3.47 9.86
CA GLN A 87 -2.63 3.54 8.71
C GLN A 87 -2.86 4.80 7.88
N VAL A 88 -4.13 5.14 7.63
CA VAL A 88 -4.50 6.38 6.92
C VAL A 88 -4.06 7.61 7.72
N ASP A 89 -4.24 7.60 9.05
CA ASP A 89 -3.81 8.69 9.93
C ASP A 89 -2.31 8.96 9.85
N ILE A 90 -1.50 7.89 9.90
CA ILE A 90 -0.04 7.98 9.78
C ILE A 90 0.37 8.56 8.43
N LEU A 91 -0.24 8.11 7.33
CA LEU A 91 0.06 8.64 5.99
C LEU A 91 -0.29 10.13 5.89
N ILE A 92 -1.40 10.56 6.49
CA ILE A 92 -1.80 11.97 6.51
C ILE A 92 -0.78 12.81 7.30
N GLU A 93 -0.36 12.36 8.48
CA GLU A 93 0.64 13.08 9.28
C GLU A 93 2.00 13.16 8.58
N SER A 94 2.42 12.09 7.91
CA SER A 94 3.62 12.09 7.06
C SER A 94 3.51 13.12 5.94
N ALA A 95 2.43 13.10 5.16
CA ALA A 95 2.19 14.06 4.08
C ALA A 95 2.13 15.52 4.59
N VAL A 96 1.48 15.77 5.74
CA VAL A 96 1.45 17.12 6.36
C VAL A 96 2.85 17.55 6.80
N LYS A 97 3.65 16.63 7.36
CA LYS A 97 5.02 16.90 7.79
C LYS A 97 5.91 17.22 6.59
N GLU A 98 5.81 16.45 5.51
CA GLU A 98 6.54 16.67 4.27
C GLU A 98 6.16 17.98 3.61
N MET A 99 4.86 18.29 3.49
CA MET A 99 4.38 19.59 3.03
C MET A 99 4.98 20.75 3.84
N LYS A 100 5.04 20.62 5.17
CA LYS A 100 5.64 21.64 6.05
C LYS A 100 7.16 21.70 5.93
N LEU A 101 7.85 20.60 5.65
CA LEU A 101 9.31 20.56 5.48
C LEU A 101 9.73 21.09 4.11
N GLY A 102 9.08 20.64 3.03
CA GLY A 102 9.31 21.14 1.67
C GLY A 102 8.92 22.60 1.50
N GLY A 103 7.93 23.09 2.28
CA GLY A 103 7.64 24.51 2.38
C GLY A 103 8.70 25.33 3.14
N ARG A 104 9.51 24.69 4.00
CA ARG A 104 10.60 25.32 4.75
C ARG A 104 11.94 25.34 4.01
N GLU A 105 12.17 24.43 3.07
CA GLU A 105 13.37 24.47 2.20
C GLU A 105 13.31 25.58 1.13
N LYS A 106 12.11 26.10 0.83
CA LYS A 106 11.89 27.13 -0.20
C LYS A 106 11.59 28.53 0.36
N ALA A 107 11.64 28.70 1.68
CA ALA A 107 11.40 29.97 2.38
C ALA A 107 12.71 30.52 2.95
#